data_AF-A0A496P9C4-F1
#
_entry.id   AF-A0A496P9C4-F1
#
_cell.length_a   1.000
_cell.length_b   1.000
_cell.length_c   1.000
_cell.angle_alpha   90.00
_cell.angle_beta   90.00
_cell.angle_gamma   90.00
#
_symmetry.space_group_name_H-M   'P 1'
#
loop_
_entity.id
_entity.type
_entity.pdbx_description
1 polymer ?
#
loop_
_entity_poly.entity_id
_entity_poly.type
_entity_poly.pdbx_seq_one_letter_code
_entity_poly.pdbx_strand_id
1 'polypeptide(L)'
;MQPQLYIGGAGTGKTTACFAEIERILQDHPDHQIIVLVPDPATYMMERKLAEFRQEKGFTTVRVVGMTRLAYQVYQSLGKVKEEGLSEIGKKLVLRVLLKQSAGELDLFKQAAKQPHFGDVIQGLLTECKAFGVTPEDLSGAVKHVDSMVLGRKLQELSLLLERYDAALEELGVQDSMETLIDLLPQSPLMQGCHVFVDGFHWFTPLQYRLIQRLFSLSESCHMTISLPSLEEEVHSRKGSMYFRVWETYRDMMTWYPEAVVHDMNTVYRGTPVLQQLNTQFFKTPMKANTTEDSLTMVSAYNREREADAVCRKILAYRQEEEHRWKDCTIILRDMESYGDVLEKACMNYGIPFFSDQRKMMTSHPLAEFLQGIFHVYRTFFDHDAVFRLLKTDFAPFTREEVDRLENYCLEYGIQGAAWLRDTWNYGGEDDERRAVMQDLHDRVLHQLLRPIYDCCKLPHTG
;
A
#
# COMPACT_ATOMS: atom_id res chain seq x y z
N MET A 1 7.75 31.36 -12.45
CA MET A 1 9.02 31.07 -11.76
C MET A 1 9.54 29.74 -12.30
N GLN A 2 10.85 29.64 -12.55
CA GLN A 2 11.42 28.45 -13.20
C GLN A 2 11.89 27.44 -12.13
N PRO A 3 11.55 26.15 -12.27
CA PRO A 3 11.96 25.13 -11.31
C PRO A 3 13.45 24.82 -11.43
N GLN A 4 14.04 24.41 -10.31
CA GLN A 4 15.41 23.94 -10.22
C GLN A 4 15.41 22.41 -10.24
N LEU A 5 15.99 21.82 -11.28
CA LEU A 5 16.01 20.36 -11.49
C LEU A 5 17.40 19.81 -11.16
N TYR A 6 17.48 18.92 -10.17
CA TYR A 6 18.72 18.24 -9.78
C TYR A 6 18.75 16.86 -10.43
N ILE A 7 19.63 16.68 -11.41
CA ILE A 7 19.68 15.48 -12.26
C ILE A 7 20.94 14.69 -11.93
N GLY A 8 20.84 13.38 -11.76
CA GLY A 8 22.00 12.53 -11.55
C GLY A 8 21.63 11.11 -11.16
N GLY A 9 22.60 10.20 -11.27
CA GLY A 9 22.42 8.79 -10.91
C GLY A 9 22.16 8.53 -9.42
N ALA A 10 21.91 7.28 -9.04
CA ALA A 10 21.80 6.92 -7.63
C ALA A 10 23.10 7.27 -6.89
N GLY A 11 22.99 7.79 -5.67
CA GLY A 11 24.16 8.11 -4.84
C GLY A 11 24.88 9.42 -5.17
N THR A 12 24.34 10.26 -6.05
CA THR A 12 25.03 11.50 -6.45
C THR A 12 24.83 12.73 -5.57
N GLY A 13 24.11 12.57 -4.45
CA GLY A 13 23.91 13.66 -3.49
C GLY A 13 22.77 14.62 -3.84
N LYS A 14 21.87 14.29 -4.78
CA LYS A 14 20.67 15.08 -5.10
C LYS A 14 19.87 15.49 -3.86
N THR A 15 19.48 14.52 -3.02
CA THR A 15 18.77 14.77 -1.77
C THR A 15 19.57 15.68 -0.81
N THR A 16 20.90 15.50 -0.74
CA THR A 16 21.77 16.36 0.08
C THR A 16 21.82 17.79 -0.44
N ALA A 17 21.82 17.99 -1.76
CA ALA A 17 21.73 19.32 -2.37
C ALA A 17 20.40 20.01 -2.04
N CYS A 18 19.28 19.26 -2.07
CA CYS A 18 18.00 19.78 -1.60
C CYS A 18 18.05 20.17 -0.11
N PHE A 19 18.69 19.37 0.75
CA PHE A 19 18.82 19.72 2.17
C PHE A 19 19.66 20.98 2.40
N ALA A 20 20.76 21.15 1.66
CA ALA A 20 21.57 22.37 1.73
C ALA A 20 20.76 23.61 1.32
N GLU A 21 19.92 23.48 0.31
CA GLU A 21 19.05 24.58 -0.13
C GLU A 21 17.92 24.86 0.86
N ILE A 22 17.33 23.83 1.47
CA ILE A 22 16.36 23.98 2.57
C ILE A 22 17.00 24.75 3.72
N GLU A 23 18.23 24.40 4.11
CA GLU A 23 18.95 25.08 5.19
C GLU A 23 19.21 26.55 4.85
N ARG A 24 19.60 26.85 3.60
CA ARG A 24 19.79 28.23 3.13
C ARG A 24 18.49 29.04 3.23
N ILE A 25 17.38 28.49 2.76
CA ILE A 25 16.07 29.14 2.82
C ILE A 25 15.65 29.41 4.28
N LEU A 26 15.86 28.45 5.18
CA LEU A 26 15.53 28.62 6.60
C LEU A 26 16.38 29.70 7.30
N GLN A 27 17.63 29.91 6.85
CA GLN A 27 18.50 30.97 7.36
C GLN A 27 18.07 32.35 6.85
N ASP A 28 17.73 32.45 5.57
CA ASP A 28 17.31 33.71 4.93
C ASP A 28 15.88 34.10 5.33
N HIS A 29 14.99 33.11 5.48
CA HIS A 29 13.56 33.28 5.73
C HIS A 29 13.03 32.25 6.75
N PRO A 30 13.26 32.44 8.06
CA PRO A 30 12.88 31.47 9.10
C PRO A 30 11.37 31.18 9.19
N ASP A 31 10.53 32.15 8.82
CA ASP A 31 9.07 32.04 8.89
C ASP A 31 8.42 31.38 7.67
N HIS A 32 9.20 31.21 6.59
CA HIS A 32 8.70 30.63 5.34
C HIS A 32 8.40 29.14 5.50
N GLN A 33 7.35 28.68 4.82
CA GLN A 33 6.91 27.30 4.86
C GLN A 33 7.68 26.50 3.81
N ILE A 34 8.10 25.28 4.15
CA ILE A 34 8.76 24.38 3.19
C ILE A 34 7.99 23.08 3.10
N ILE A 35 7.57 22.71 1.90
CA ILE A 35 6.89 21.45 1.61
C ILE A 35 7.87 20.54 0.88
N VAL A 36 8.23 19.43 1.49
CA VAL A 36 9.07 18.39 0.91
C VAL A 36 8.19 17.20 0.56
N LEU A 37 7.81 17.12 -0.70
CA LEU A 37 7.00 16.07 -1.26
C LEU A 37 7.88 14.85 -1.57
N VAL A 38 7.56 13.71 -0.96
CA VAL A 38 8.24 12.42 -1.19
C VAL A 38 7.20 11.29 -1.33
N PRO A 39 7.56 10.13 -1.89
CA PRO A 39 6.68 8.96 -1.84
C PRO A 39 6.27 8.64 -0.40
N ASP A 40 5.02 8.23 -0.17
CA ASP A 40 4.50 7.97 1.19
C ASP A 40 5.42 7.06 2.04
N PRO A 41 5.99 5.95 1.51
CA PRO A 41 6.90 5.09 2.28
C PRO A 41 8.23 5.76 2.66
N ALA A 42 8.63 6.82 1.97
CA ALA A 42 9.89 7.52 2.17
C ALA A 42 9.80 8.68 3.18
N THR A 43 8.59 9.07 3.60
CA THR A 43 8.33 10.22 4.49
C THR A 43 9.17 10.19 5.77
N TYR A 44 9.04 9.14 6.58
CA TYR A 44 9.79 9.00 7.83
C TYR A 44 11.30 9.00 7.63
N MET A 45 11.80 8.30 6.61
CA MET A 45 13.23 8.27 6.31
C MET A 45 13.75 9.64 5.90
N MET A 46 12.97 10.40 5.13
CA MET A 46 13.33 11.74 4.69
C MET A 46 13.33 12.72 5.86
N GLU A 47 12.31 12.69 6.73
CA GLU A 47 12.26 13.48 7.98
C GLU A 47 13.48 13.24 8.84
N ARG A 48 13.80 11.97 9.09
CA ARG A 48 14.94 11.60 9.91
C ARG A 48 16.27 12.05 9.29
N LYS A 49 16.45 11.86 7.98
CA LYS A 49 17.67 12.31 7.28
C LYS A 49 17.83 13.82 7.31
N LEU A 50 16.74 14.57 7.12
CA LEU A 50 16.76 16.02 7.22
C LEU A 50 17.11 16.46 8.64
N ALA A 51 16.47 15.88 9.66
CA ALA A 51 16.78 16.18 11.06
C ALA A 51 18.24 15.83 11.43
N GLU A 52 18.77 14.71 10.95
CA GLU A 52 20.18 14.33 11.16
C GLU A 52 21.16 15.26 10.42
N PHE A 53 20.76 15.84 9.28
CA PHE A 53 21.57 16.77 8.50
C PHE A 53 21.66 18.15 9.14
N ARG A 54 20.58 18.63 9.75
CA ARG A 54 20.52 19.96 10.38
C ARG A 54 21.34 20.01 11.67
N GLN A 55 21.99 21.15 11.91
CA GLN A 55 22.76 21.36 13.15
C GLN A 55 21.86 21.41 14.39
N GLU A 56 20.67 22.04 14.29
CA GLU A 56 19.73 22.12 15.41
C GLU A 56 18.92 20.83 15.64
N LYS A 57 19.10 19.79 14.81
CA LYS A 57 18.46 18.47 14.91
C LYS A 57 16.92 18.46 14.91
N GLY A 58 16.30 19.52 14.40
CA GLY A 58 14.85 19.64 14.31
C GLY A 58 14.42 20.76 13.36
N PHE A 59 13.13 20.82 13.02
CA PHE A 59 12.53 21.85 12.17
C PHE A 59 11.04 22.00 12.53
N THR A 60 10.49 23.19 12.35
CA THR A 60 9.08 23.51 12.65
C THR A 60 8.30 23.92 11.41
N THR A 61 8.93 24.64 10.49
CA THR A 61 8.31 25.16 9.26
C THR A 61 8.44 24.22 8.05
N VAL A 62 9.32 23.21 8.15
CA VAL A 62 9.48 22.18 7.12
C VAL A 62 8.49 21.04 7.33
N ARG A 63 7.76 20.68 6.29
CA ARG A 63 6.81 19.57 6.26
C ARG A 63 7.25 18.56 5.22
N VAL A 64 7.68 17.40 5.69
CA VAL A 64 7.96 16.25 4.82
C VAL A 64 6.69 15.42 4.74
N VAL A 65 6.11 15.34 3.55
CA VAL A 65 4.80 14.71 3.35
C VAL A 65 4.75 13.97 2.04
N GLY A 66 3.92 12.94 1.97
CA GLY A 66 3.44 12.44 0.69
C GLY A 66 2.12 13.11 0.29
N MET A 67 1.66 12.84 -0.92
CA MET A 67 0.53 13.55 -1.54
C MET A 67 -0.76 13.42 -0.73
N THR A 68 -1.04 12.24 -0.17
CA THR A 68 -2.24 12.00 0.64
C THR A 68 -2.21 12.78 1.95
N ARG A 69 -1.03 12.89 2.57
CA ARG A 69 -0.86 13.65 3.82
C ARG A 69 -0.91 15.16 3.56
N LEU A 70 -0.36 15.62 2.45
CA LEU A 70 -0.48 17.01 2.00
C LEU A 70 -1.96 17.41 1.87
N ALA A 71 -2.78 16.54 1.25
CA ALA A 71 -4.22 16.77 1.14
C ALA A 71 -4.84 17.08 2.50
N TYR A 72 -4.61 16.20 3.48
CA TYR A 72 -5.13 16.36 4.84
C TYR A 72 -4.69 17.68 5.50
N GLN A 73 -3.41 18.07 5.37
CA GLN A 73 -2.89 19.31 5.95
C GLN A 73 -3.51 20.56 5.31
N VAL A 74 -3.78 20.54 4.00
CA VAL A 74 -4.46 21.64 3.32
C VAL A 74 -5.88 21.81 3.85
N TYR A 75 -6.66 20.74 3.95
CA TYR A 75 -8.01 20.81 4.55
C TYR A 75 -7.98 21.36 5.98
N GLN A 76 -7.06 20.82 6.80
CA GLN A 76 -6.89 21.27 8.19
C GLN A 76 -6.54 22.76 8.27
N SER A 77 -5.67 23.26 7.40
CA SER A 77 -5.26 24.67 7.36
C SER A 77 -6.40 25.63 7.04
N LEU A 78 -7.44 25.14 6.34
CA LEU A 78 -8.63 25.91 5.95
C LEU A 78 -9.74 25.83 7.01
N GLY A 79 -9.51 25.16 8.14
CA GLY A 79 -10.55 24.88 9.13
C GLY A 79 -11.67 23.98 8.58
N LYS A 80 -11.44 23.32 7.45
CA LYS A 80 -12.37 22.37 6.86
C LYS A 80 -12.06 20.98 7.42
N VAL A 81 -13.09 20.28 7.87
CA VAL A 81 -12.96 18.84 8.10
C VAL A 81 -12.82 18.21 6.73
N LYS A 82 -11.74 17.44 6.50
CA LYS A 82 -11.72 16.53 5.37
C LYS A 82 -12.84 15.53 5.65
N GLU A 83 -13.98 15.66 4.98
CA GLU A 83 -14.95 14.56 4.96
C GLU A 83 -14.18 13.31 4.57
N GLU A 84 -14.16 12.33 5.46
CA GLU A 84 -13.50 11.06 5.17
C GLU A 84 -14.25 10.47 3.99
N GLY A 85 -13.69 10.65 2.79
CA GLY A 85 -14.19 9.98 1.60
C GLY A 85 -14.25 8.48 1.84
N LEU A 86 -14.90 7.74 0.94
CA LEU A 86 -15.06 6.29 1.12
C LEU A 86 -13.72 5.60 1.35
N SER A 87 -13.66 4.79 2.42
CA SER A 87 -12.58 3.85 2.62
C SER A 87 -12.48 2.90 1.42
N GLU A 88 -11.33 2.25 1.24
CA GLU A 88 -11.17 1.25 0.18
C GLU A 88 -12.22 0.14 0.25
N ILE A 89 -12.65 -0.24 1.46
CA ILE A 89 -13.77 -1.18 1.65
C ILE A 89 -15.10 -0.54 1.24
N GLY A 90 -15.34 0.71 1.60
CA GLY A 90 -16.53 1.46 1.18
C GLY A 90 -16.66 1.54 -0.34
N LYS A 91 -15.57 1.88 -1.05
CA LYS A 91 -15.52 1.89 -2.52
C LYS A 91 -15.85 0.52 -3.11
N LYS A 92 -15.32 -0.57 -2.54
CA LYS A 92 -15.64 -1.95 -2.94
C LYS A 92 -17.11 -2.29 -2.73
N LEU A 93 -17.70 -1.86 -1.62
CA LEU A 93 -19.11 -2.12 -1.32
C LEU A 93 -20.03 -1.38 -2.30
N VAL A 94 -19.76 -0.09 -2.56
CA VAL A 94 -20.47 0.71 -3.57
C VAL A 94 -20.38 0.02 -4.93
N LEU A 95 -19.16 -0.34 -5.36
CA LEU A 95 -18.96 -1.03 -6.62
C LEU A 95 -19.70 -2.37 -6.70
N ARG A 96 -19.74 -3.14 -5.61
CA ARG A 96 -20.47 -4.41 -5.57
C ARG A 96 -21.98 -4.21 -5.70
N VAL A 97 -22.53 -3.14 -5.11
CA VAL A 97 -23.94 -2.76 -5.29
C VAL A 97 -24.20 -2.37 -6.74
N LEU A 98 -23.35 -1.53 -7.33
CA LEU A 98 -23.46 -1.09 -8.72
C LEU A 98 -23.35 -2.25 -9.72
N LEU A 99 -22.42 -3.18 -9.52
CA LEU A 99 -22.31 -4.39 -10.35
C LEU A 99 -23.57 -5.26 -10.26
N LYS A 100 -24.20 -5.36 -9.08
CA LYS A 100 -25.44 -6.12 -8.88
C LYS A 100 -26.63 -5.44 -9.56
N GLN A 101 -26.76 -4.11 -9.43
CA GLN A 101 -27.82 -3.33 -10.08
C GLN A 101 -27.67 -3.32 -11.61
N SER A 102 -26.43 -3.30 -12.11
CA SER A 102 -26.12 -3.23 -13.55
C SER A 102 -26.07 -4.60 -14.22
N ALA A 103 -26.25 -5.71 -13.49
CA ALA A 103 -26.11 -7.08 -14.01
C ALA A 103 -27.05 -7.43 -15.18
N GLY A 104 -28.14 -6.67 -15.35
CA GLY A 104 -29.06 -6.80 -16.50
C GLY A 104 -28.55 -6.16 -17.79
N GLU A 105 -27.64 -5.19 -17.68
CA GLU A 105 -27.13 -4.36 -18.79
C GLU A 105 -25.70 -4.75 -19.19
N LEU A 106 -24.98 -5.46 -18.32
CA LEU A 106 -23.68 -6.05 -18.61
C LEU A 106 -23.86 -7.33 -19.45
N ASP A 107 -23.12 -7.45 -20.55
CA ASP A 107 -23.09 -8.64 -21.41
C ASP A 107 -21.84 -9.49 -21.08
N LEU A 108 -20.65 -8.90 -21.18
CA LEU A 108 -19.36 -9.54 -20.92
C LEU A 108 -19.05 -9.68 -19.42
N PHE A 109 -19.22 -8.62 -18.64
CA PHE A 109 -18.88 -8.64 -17.21
C PHE A 109 -19.91 -9.39 -16.37
N LYS A 110 -21.06 -9.77 -16.92
CA LYS A 110 -22.13 -10.46 -16.18
C LYS A 110 -21.69 -11.73 -15.46
N GLN A 111 -20.90 -12.57 -16.13
CA GLN A 111 -20.43 -13.83 -15.53
C GLN A 111 -19.26 -13.56 -14.56
N ALA A 112 -18.37 -12.64 -14.92
CA ALA A 112 -17.23 -12.26 -14.10
C ALA A 112 -17.67 -11.55 -12.81
N ALA A 113 -18.72 -10.74 -12.84
CA ALA A 113 -19.30 -10.04 -11.69
C ALA A 113 -19.81 -10.97 -10.58
N LYS A 114 -20.04 -12.26 -10.88
CA LYS A 114 -20.37 -13.27 -9.87
C LYS A 114 -19.15 -13.76 -9.09
N GLN A 115 -17.93 -13.56 -9.59
CA GLN A 115 -16.71 -14.01 -8.93
C GLN A 115 -16.38 -13.08 -7.74
N PRO A 116 -15.94 -13.63 -6.59
CA PRO A 116 -15.67 -12.84 -5.39
C PRO A 116 -14.67 -11.69 -5.58
N HIS A 117 -13.62 -11.90 -6.37
CA HIS A 117 -12.51 -10.95 -6.54
C HIS A 117 -12.65 -10.05 -7.77
N PHE A 118 -13.71 -10.21 -8.58
CA PHE A 118 -13.87 -9.37 -9.77
C PHE A 118 -14.14 -7.91 -9.43
N GLY A 119 -14.82 -7.66 -8.31
CA GLY A 119 -15.00 -6.31 -7.77
C GLY A 119 -13.66 -5.61 -7.50
N ASP A 120 -12.66 -6.34 -7.01
CA ASP A 120 -11.32 -5.77 -6.76
C ASP A 120 -10.63 -5.35 -8.06
N VAL A 121 -10.78 -6.17 -9.11
CA VAL A 121 -10.20 -5.88 -10.44
C VAL A 121 -10.84 -4.62 -11.05
N ILE A 122 -12.17 -4.52 -11.02
CA ILE A 122 -12.87 -3.34 -11.54
C ILE A 122 -12.55 -2.11 -10.70
N GLN A 123 -12.49 -2.22 -9.37
CA GLN A 123 -12.11 -1.10 -8.51
C GLN A 123 -10.71 -0.58 -8.86
N GLY A 124 -9.75 -1.48 -9.08
CA GLY A 124 -8.40 -1.12 -9.52
C GLY A 124 -8.41 -0.35 -10.84
N LEU A 125 -9.16 -0.84 -11.83
CA LEU A 125 -9.30 -0.17 -13.13
C LEU A 125 -9.96 1.20 -13.03
N LEU A 126 -11.05 1.34 -12.27
CA LEU A 126 -11.72 2.64 -12.08
C LEU A 126 -10.80 3.63 -11.35
N THR A 127 -10.04 3.16 -10.36
CA THR A 127 -9.03 3.96 -9.66
C THR A 127 -7.93 4.43 -10.62
N GLU A 128 -7.49 3.57 -11.54
CA GLU A 128 -6.53 3.91 -12.57
C GLU A 128 -7.10 4.93 -13.56
N CYS A 129 -8.33 4.75 -14.04
CA CYS A 129 -9.01 5.73 -14.90
C CYS A 129 -9.04 7.11 -14.24
N LYS A 130 -9.45 7.20 -12.96
CA LYS A 130 -9.42 8.45 -12.18
C LYS A 130 -8.02 9.03 -12.07
N ALA A 131 -7.03 8.22 -11.69
CA ALA A 131 -5.64 8.68 -11.52
C ALA A 131 -5.02 9.24 -12.82
N PHE A 132 -5.48 8.73 -13.97
CA PHE A 132 -5.07 9.19 -15.30
C PHE A 132 -6.01 10.22 -15.93
N GLY A 133 -7.09 10.63 -15.24
CA GLY A 133 -8.05 11.60 -15.74
C GLY A 133 -8.86 11.12 -16.94
N VAL A 134 -9.06 9.80 -17.06
CA VAL A 134 -9.86 9.17 -18.12
C VAL A 134 -11.34 9.27 -17.77
N THR A 135 -12.14 9.90 -18.62
CA THR A 135 -13.58 10.04 -18.41
C THR A 135 -14.40 8.89 -19.03
N PRO A 136 -15.68 8.72 -18.67
CA PRO A 136 -16.57 7.78 -19.36
C PRO A 136 -16.62 8.01 -20.88
N GLU A 137 -16.59 9.27 -21.31
CA GLU A 137 -16.60 9.66 -22.72
C GLU A 137 -15.32 9.20 -23.44
N ASP A 138 -14.15 9.35 -22.80
CA ASP A 138 -12.87 8.89 -23.36
C ASP A 138 -12.90 7.37 -23.62
N LEU A 139 -13.41 6.60 -22.66
CA LEU A 139 -13.56 5.15 -22.81
C LEU A 139 -14.54 4.79 -23.94
N SER A 140 -15.66 5.51 -24.04
CA SER A 140 -16.65 5.30 -25.10
C SER A 140 -16.08 5.66 -26.49
N GLY A 141 -15.26 6.71 -26.58
CA GLY A 141 -14.61 7.16 -27.80
C GLY A 141 -13.51 6.20 -28.25
N ALA A 142 -12.75 5.64 -27.31
CA ALA A 142 -11.67 4.70 -27.57
C ALA A 142 -12.15 3.43 -28.29
N VAL A 143 -13.42 3.03 -28.13
CA VAL A 143 -14.03 1.89 -28.84
C VAL A 143 -13.87 1.98 -30.35
N LYS A 144 -13.90 3.19 -30.92
CA LYS A 144 -13.76 3.43 -32.37
C LYS A 144 -12.34 3.20 -32.89
N HIS A 145 -11.36 3.19 -31.99
CA HIS A 145 -9.94 3.08 -32.30
C HIS A 145 -9.37 1.68 -31.97
N VAL A 146 -10.23 0.73 -31.62
CA VAL A 146 -9.84 -0.61 -31.22
C VAL A 146 -10.37 -1.63 -32.23
N ASP A 147 -9.45 -2.41 -32.82
CA ASP A 147 -9.79 -3.45 -33.80
C ASP A 147 -10.47 -4.67 -33.15
N SER A 148 -10.23 -4.90 -31.86
CA SER A 148 -10.80 -6.03 -31.12
C SER A 148 -12.21 -5.72 -30.63
N MET A 149 -13.20 -6.41 -31.21
CA MET A 149 -14.61 -6.32 -30.79
C MET A 149 -14.79 -6.64 -29.28
N VAL A 150 -14.00 -7.56 -28.73
CA VAL A 150 -14.07 -7.92 -27.31
C VAL A 150 -13.56 -6.78 -26.42
N LEU A 151 -12.44 -6.15 -26.80
CA LEU A 151 -11.91 -5.01 -26.06
C LEU A 151 -12.86 -3.80 -26.17
N GLY A 152 -13.42 -3.56 -27.36
CA GLY A 152 -14.43 -2.51 -27.56
C GLY A 152 -15.63 -2.67 -26.63
N ARG A 153 -16.21 -3.88 -26.52
CA ARG A 153 -17.31 -4.15 -25.58
C ARG A 153 -16.90 -3.97 -24.12
N LYS A 154 -15.69 -4.40 -23.73
CA LYS A 154 -15.18 -4.18 -22.36
C LYS A 154 -15.07 -2.68 -22.04
N LEU A 155 -14.62 -1.86 -22.99
CA LEU A 155 -14.52 -0.40 -22.80
C LEU A 155 -15.90 0.24 -22.66
N GLN A 156 -16.89 -0.21 -23.42
CA GLN A 156 -18.28 0.26 -23.27
C GLN A 156 -18.86 -0.08 -21.90
N GLU A 157 -18.69 -1.31 -21.44
CA GLU A 157 -19.16 -1.71 -20.10
C GLU A 157 -18.39 -1.01 -18.98
N LEU A 158 -17.08 -0.77 -19.16
CA LEU A 158 -16.28 -0.01 -18.20
C LEU A 158 -16.71 1.46 -18.15
N SER A 159 -17.03 2.06 -19.30
CA SER A 159 -17.57 3.42 -19.41
C SER A 159 -18.86 3.56 -18.60
N LEU A 160 -19.82 2.64 -18.79
CA LEU A 160 -21.07 2.61 -18.03
C LEU A 160 -20.83 2.47 -16.52
N LEU A 161 -19.91 1.58 -16.12
CA LEU A 161 -19.59 1.39 -14.70
C LEU A 161 -18.90 2.61 -14.09
N LEU A 162 -18.02 3.28 -14.83
CA LEU A 162 -17.35 4.50 -14.38
C LEU A 162 -18.35 5.64 -14.21
N GLU A 163 -19.26 5.82 -15.17
CA GLU A 163 -20.34 6.83 -15.09
C GLU A 163 -21.22 6.62 -13.85
N ARG A 164 -21.68 5.37 -13.63
CA ARG A 164 -22.49 5.03 -12.45
C ARG A 164 -21.73 5.17 -11.15
N TYR A 165 -20.45 4.82 -11.16
CA TYR A 165 -19.60 4.97 -9.99
C TYR A 165 -19.43 6.45 -9.62
N ASP A 166 -19.22 7.32 -10.61
CA ASP A 166 -19.10 8.76 -10.40
C ASP A 166 -20.39 9.37 -9.88
N ALA A 167 -21.54 9.02 -10.47
CA ALA A 167 -22.85 9.45 -9.98
C ALA A 167 -23.12 8.99 -8.53
N ALA A 168 -22.74 7.75 -8.19
CA ALA A 168 -22.90 7.23 -6.83
C ALA A 168 -21.99 7.95 -5.83
N LEU A 169 -20.76 8.31 -6.22
CA LEU A 169 -19.87 9.11 -5.37
C LEU A 169 -20.42 10.51 -5.14
N GLU A 170 -20.98 11.14 -6.18
CA GLU A 170 -21.60 12.46 -6.08
C GLU A 170 -22.83 12.46 -5.17
N GLU A 171 -23.71 11.45 -5.30
CA GLU A 171 -24.88 11.27 -4.42
C GLU A 171 -24.48 11.09 -2.95
N LEU A 172 -23.37 10.39 -2.70
CA LEU A 172 -22.81 10.20 -1.36
C LEU A 172 -22.03 11.43 -0.84
N GLY A 173 -21.89 12.49 -1.64
CA GLY A 173 -21.09 13.68 -1.30
C GLY A 173 -19.58 13.40 -1.24
N VAL A 174 -19.11 12.28 -1.78
CA VAL A 174 -17.72 11.85 -1.70
C VAL A 174 -16.90 12.58 -2.76
N GLN A 175 -16.24 13.67 -2.38
CA GLN A 175 -15.35 14.40 -3.27
C GLN A 175 -14.00 13.67 -3.43
N ASP A 176 -13.54 13.52 -4.68
CA ASP A 176 -12.23 12.93 -4.96
C ASP A 176 -11.10 13.84 -4.47
N SER A 177 -10.29 13.31 -3.55
CA SER A 177 -9.48 14.12 -2.65
C SER A 177 -8.32 14.87 -3.32
N MET A 178 -7.86 14.48 -4.50
CA MET A 178 -6.70 15.11 -5.15
C MET A 178 -7.08 16.24 -6.10
N GLU A 179 -8.19 16.14 -6.84
CA GLU A 179 -8.67 17.24 -7.68
C GLU A 179 -9.16 18.40 -6.83
N THR A 180 -9.98 18.11 -5.81
CA THR A 180 -10.42 19.14 -4.86
C THR A 180 -9.25 19.76 -4.11
N LEU A 181 -8.20 18.99 -3.79
CA LEU A 181 -6.97 19.53 -3.22
C LEU A 181 -6.34 20.59 -4.13
N ILE A 182 -6.18 20.28 -5.42
CA ILE A 182 -5.58 21.18 -6.41
C ILE A 182 -6.32 22.53 -6.46
N ASP A 183 -7.66 22.49 -6.37
CA ASP A 183 -8.51 23.68 -6.38
C ASP A 183 -8.45 24.48 -5.08
N LEU A 184 -8.26 23.81 -3.94
CA LEU A 184 -8.18 24.42 -2.62
C LEU A 184 -6.79 24.97 -2.27
N LEU A 185 -5.72 24.47 -2.90
CA LEU A 185 -4.33 24.87 -2.62
C LEU A 185 -4.11 26.40 -2.57
N PRO A 186 -4.62 27.22 -3.51
CA PRO A 186 -4.41 28.68 -3.50
C PRO A 186 -5.01 29.37 -2.28
N GLN A 187 -6.02 28.78 -1.66
CA GLN A 187 -6.69 29.34 -0.50
C GLN A 187 -5.96 28.99 0.81
N SER A 188 -5.06 27.99 0.76
CA SER A 188 -4.39 27.47 1.95
C SER A 188 -3.30 28.43 2.44
N PRO A 189 -3.27 28.74 3.75
CA PRO A 189 -2.15 29.47 4.37
C PRO A 189 -0.80 28.77 4.18
N LEU A 190 -0.79 27.46 3.92
CA LEU A 190 0.43 26.69 3.68
C LEU A 190 1.19 27.17 2.42
N MET A 191 0.50 27.81 1.48
CA MET A 191 1.11 28.31 0.25
C MET A 191 1.65 29.74 0.38
N GLN A 192 1.44 30.43 1.51
CA GLN A 192 2.00 31.76 1.75
C GLN A 192 3.48 31.65 2.11
N GLY A 193 4.36 32.31 1.36
CA GLY A 193 5.80 32.23 1.58
C GLY A 193 6.32 30.79 1.52
N CYS A 194 5.85 30.01 0.54
CA CYS A 194 6.09 28.57 0.49
C CYS A 194 7.17 28.19 -0.52
N HIS A 195 8.07 27.30 -0.13
CA HIS A 195 9.06 26.65 -1.00
C HIS A 195 8.74 25.16 -1.15
N VAL A 196 8.82 24.62 -2.36
CA VAL A 196 8.40 23.25 -2.66
C VAL A 196 9.58 22.42 -3.17
N PHE A 197 9.79 21.26 -2.56
CA PHE A 197 10.79 20.27 -2.95
C PHE A 197 10.08 18.97 -3.33
N VAL A 198 10.47 18.34 -4.43
CA VAL A 198 9.97 17.03 -4.87
C VAL A 198 11.14 16.07 -5.02
N ASP A 199 11.21 15.03 -4.18
CA ASP A 199 12.31 14.05 -4.17
C ASP A 199 11.80 12.60 -4.15
N GLY A 200 12.56 11.69 -4.77
CA GLY A 200 12.34 10.25 -4.67
C GLY A 200 11.29 9.64 -5.62
N PHE A 201 10.70 10.42 -6.52
CA PHE A 201 9.75 9.91 -7.52
C PHE A 201 10.43 9.50 -8.82
N HIS A 202 9.89 8.47 -9.49
CA HIS A 202 10.36 8.01 -10.80
C HIS A 202 9.46 8.42 -11.96
N TRP A 203 8.18 8.61 -11.68
CA TRP A 203 7.14 9.03 -12.61
C TRP A 203 5.92 9.51 -11.83
N PHE A 204 5.02 10.19 -12.53
CA PHE A 204 3.79 10.71 -11.96
C PHE A 204 2.61 10.36 -12.87
N THR A 205 1.43 10.19 -12.27
CA THR A 205 0.19 10.17 -13.04
C THR A 205 -0.17 11.59 -13.51
N PRO A 206 -1.01 11.74 -14.55
CA PRO A 206 -1.50 13.06 -14.99
C PRO A 206 -2.07 13.93 -13.86
N LEU A 207 -2.83 13.34 -12.94
CA LEU A 207 -3.38 14.06 -11.79
C LEU A 207 -2.29 14.53 -10.81
N GLN A 208 -1.27 13.70 -10.59
CA GLN A 208 -0.11 14.08 -9.77
C GLN A 208 0.73 15.19 -10.43
N TYR A 209 0.86 15.17 -11.76
CA TYR A 209 1.49 16.27 -12.49
C TYR A 209 0.72 17.58 -12.33
N ARG A 210 -0.62 17.56 -12.45
CA ARG A 210 -1.46 18.75 -12.18
C ARG A 210 -1.20 19.31 -10.78
N LEU A 211 -1.10 18.43 -9.78
CA LEU A 211 -0.76 18.82 -8.40
C LEU A 211 0.61 19.49 -8.31
N ILE A 212 1.65 18.90 -8.90
CA ILE A 212 3.01 19.45 -8.88
C ILE A 212 3.07 20.79 -9.59
N GLN A 213 2.46 20.91 -10.77
CA GLN A 213 2.38 22.16 -11.52
C GLN A 213 1.67 23.24 -10.70
N ARG A 214 0.58 22.88 -10.01
CA ARG A 214 -0.15 23.81 -9.15
C ARG A 214 0.71 24.27 -7.97
N LEU A 215 1.39 23.36 -7.29
CA LEU A 215 2.31 23.69 -6.21
C LEU A 215 3.43 24.62 -6.69
N PHE A 216 4.05 24.31 -7.83
CA PHE A 216 5.13 25.12 -8.41
C PHE A 216 4.65 26.52 -8.83
N SER A 217 3.40 26.63 -9.30
CA SER A 217 2.83 27.93 -9.68
C SER A 217 2.58 28.87 -8.50
N LEU A 218 2.41 28.31 -7.28
CA LEU A 218 2.07 29.05 -6.07
C LEU A 218 3.29 29.28 -5.15
N SER A 219 4.40 28.56 -5.38
CA SER A 219 5.60 28.60 -4.54
C SER A 219 6.57 29.73 -4.90
N GLU A 220 7.30 30.23 -3.91
CA GLU A 220 8.43 31.17 -4.05
C GLU A 220 9.73 30.52 -4.52
N SER A 221 9.87 29.21 -4.38
CA SER A 221 10.87 28.45 -5.12
C SER A 221 10.42 27.00 -5.24
N CYS A 222 10.79 26.37 -6.35
CA CYS A 222 10.44 24.98 -6.62
C CYS A 222 11.66 24.20 -7.07
N HIS A 223 11.86 23.04 -6.45
CA HIS A 223 13.02 22.19 -6.60
C HIS A 223 12.55 20.76 -6.83
N MET A 224 13.12 20.06 -7.81
CA MET A 224 12.80 18.67 -8.07
C MET A 224 14.06 17.87 -8.35
N THR A 225 14.17 16.69 -7.75
CA THR A 225 15.22 15.74 -8.12
C THR A 225 14.72 14.81 -9.22
N ILE A 226 15.58 14.49 -10.17
CA ILE A 226 15.32 13.52 -11.21
C ILE A 226 16.47 12.50 -11.21
N SER A 227 16.16 11.24 -10.90
CA SER A 227 17.16 10.17 -10.79
C SER A 227 17.55 9.61 -12.16
N LEU A 228 18.12 10.47 -12.99
CA LEU A 228 18.57 10.18 -14.34
C LEU A 228 20.10 10.34 -14.42
N PRO A 229 20.87 9.33 -14.86
CA PRO A 229 22.33 9.35 -14.80
C PRO A 229 22.98 10.26 -15.84
N SER A 230 22.31 10.54 -16.96
CA SER A 230 22.80 11.42 -18.01
C SER A 230 21.64 11.95 -18.85
N LEU A 231 21.85 13.06 -19.56
CA LEU A 231 20.87 13.66 -20.47
C LEU A 231 20.91 13.09 -21.90
N GLU A 232 21.36 11.84 -22.05
CA GLU A 232 21.50 11.18 -23.35
C GLU A 232 20.15 10.67 -23.87
N GLU A 233 19.47 11.51 -24.66
CA GLU A 233 18.14 11.18 -25.24
C GLU A 233 18.16 9.86 -26.01
N GLU A 234 19.19 9.60 -26.82
CA GLU A 234 19.29 8.37 -27.63
C GLU A 234 19.26 7.08 -26.79
N VAL A 235 19.66 7.16 -25.52
CA VAL A 235 19.74 6.03 -24.59
C VAL A 235 18.44 5.91 -23.79
N HIS A 236 17.96 7.04 -23.25
CA HIS A 236 16.87 7.01 -22.28
C HIS A 236 15.47 7.12 -22.90
N SER A 237 15.34 7.66 -24.12
CA SER A 237 14.05 7.76 -24.83
C SER A 237 13.54 6.43 -25.41
N ARG A 238 14.38 5.39 -25.45
CA ARG A 238 14.00 4.09 -26.01
C ARG A 238 13.04 3.37 -25.09
N LYS A 239 11.88 2.94 -25.62
CA LYS A 239 10.95 2.06 -24.90
C LYS A 239 11.69 0.79 -24.48
N GLY A 240 11.67 0.48 -23.19
CA GLY A 240 12.42 -0.63 -22.59
C GLY A 240 13.77 -0.24 -21.98
N SER A 241 14.20 1.02 -22.13
CA SER A 241 15.33 1.57 -21.36
C SER A 241 15.00 1.61 -19.87
N MET A 242 15.99 1.37 -19.01
CA MET A 242 15.83 1.35 -17.56
C MET A 242 15.26 2.67 -17.02
N TYR A 243 15.72 3.79 -17.57
CA TYR A 243 15.34 5.13 -17.13
C TYR A 243 14.22 5.74 -17.97
N PHE A 244 13.55 4.97 -18.82
CA PHE A 244 12.53 5.48 -19.76
C PHE A 244 11.46 6.34 -19.07
N ARG A 245 10.87 5.86 -17.97
CA ARG A 245 9.85 6.62 -17.22
C ARG A 245 10.39 7.92 -16.58
N VAL A 246 11.63 7.87 -16.11
CA VAL A 246 12.29 9.04 -15.51
C VAL A 246 12.63 10.05 -16.59
N TRP A 247 13.01 9.58 -17.78
CA TRP A 247 13.23 10.42 -18.96
C TRP A 247 11.95 11.09 -19.43
N GLU A 248 10.82 10.38 -19.47
CA GLU A 248 9.52 10.98 -19.76
C GLU A 248 9.19 12.09 -18.76
N THR A 249 9.44 11.87 -17.47
CA THR A 249 9.26 12.90 -16.43
C THR A 249 10.12 14.14 -16.69
N TYR A 250 11.40 13.95 -17.03
CA TYR A 250 12.29 15.06 -17.39
C TYR A 250 11.79 15.82 -18.62
N ARG A 251 11.40 15.11 -19.68
CA ARG A 251 10.91 15.70 -20.93
C ARG A 251 9.63 16.50 -20.69
N ASP A 252 8.70 15.96 -19.91
CA ASP A 252 7.43 16.63 -19.61
C ASP A 252 7.71 17.91 -18.79
N MET A 253 8.63 17.87 -17.81
CA MET A 253 9.08 19.05 -17.08
C MET A 253 9.70 20.11 -17.99
N MET A 254 10.59 19.72 -18.91
CA MET A 254 11.20 20.64 -19.89
C MET A 254 10.19 21.21 -20.87
N THR A 255 9.14 20.45 -21.20
CA THR A 255 8.05 20.92 -22.08
C THR A 255 7.24 22.01 -21.38
N TRP A 256 6.95 21.85 -20.09
CA TRP A 256 6.18 22.82 -19.31
C TRP A 256 7.02 24.00 -18.82
N TYR A 257 8.30 23.78 -18.56
CA TYR A 257 9.25 24.76 -18.05
C TYR A 257 10.54 24.76 -18.88
N PRO A 258 10.54 25.33 -20.10
CA PRO A 258 11.69 25.31 -20.99
C PRO A 258 12.94 26.03 -20.46
N GLU A 259 12.77 26.97 -19.53
CA GLU A 259 13.86 27.72 -18.91
C GLU A 259 14.18 27.24 -17.48
N ALA A 260 13.76 26.01 -17.13
CA ALA A 260 14.12 25.38 -15.87
C ALA A 260 15.65 25.28 -15.71
N VAL A 261 16.14 25.57 -14.51
CA VAL A 261 17.58 25.52 -14.21
C VAL A 261 17.97 24.07 -13.92
N VAL A 262 18.86 23.51 -14.72
CA VAL A 262 19.31 22.12 -14.58
C VAL A 262 20.67 22.05 -13.89
N HIS A 263 20.70 21.37 -12.74
CA HIS A 263 21.91 21.04 -11.99
C HIS A 263 22.33 19.61 -12.28
N ASP A 264 23.45 19.44 -12.99
CA ASP A 264 24.02 18.12 -13.26
C ASP A 264 24.86 17.63 -12.06
N MET A 265 24.31 16.66 -11.34
CA MET A 265 24.86 16.02 -10.15
C MET A 265 25.57 14.72 -10.55
N ASN A 266 26.64 14.80 -11.34
CA ASN A 266 27.39 13.63 -11.81
C ASN A 266 28.82 13.50 -11.24
N THR A 267 29.20 14.38 -10.31
CA THR A 267 30.58 14.52 -9.83
C THR A 267 30.88 13.76 -8.53
N VAL A 268 29.86 13.50 -7.71
CA VAL A 268 30.01 12.82 -6.42
C VAL A 268 29.24 11.51 -6.51
N TYR A 269 29.84 10.39 -6.07
CA TYR A 269 29.11 9.14 -5.89
C TYR A 269 29.37 8.59 -4.49
N ARG A 270 28.30 8.27 -3.77
CA ARG A 270 28.38 7.60 -2.48
C ARG A 270 28.79 6.13 -2.66
N GLY A 271 29.66 5.65 -1.77
CA GLY A 271 30.04 4.24 -1.66
C GLY A 271 31.49 3.97 -2.04
N THR A 272 31.89 2.71 -1.93
CA THR A 272 33.23 2.23 -2.31
C THR A 272 33.45 2.33 -3.83
N PRO A 273 34.70 2.41 -4.31
CA PRO A 273 35.00 2.47 -5.74
C PRO A 273 34.29 1.40 -6.57
N VAL A 274 34.19 0.15 -6.06
CA VAL A 274 33.49 -0.94 -6.76
C VAL A 274 32.00 -0.65 -6.95
N LEU A 275 31.32 -0.04 -5.97
CA LEU A 275 29.90 0.32 -6.07
C LEU A 275 29.69 1.49 -7.03
N GLN A 276 30.62 2.45 -7.06
CA GLN A 276 30.58 3.57 -8.02
C GLN A 276 30.76 3.06 -9.46
N GLN A 277 31.71 2.15 -9.67
CA GLN A 277 31.91 1.50 -10.97
C GLN A 277 30.68 0.68 -11.37
N LEU A 278 30.09 -0.09 -10.45
CA LEU A 278 28.86 -0.84 -10.71
C LEU A 278 27.73 0.09 -11.16
N ASN A 279 27.49 1.17 -10.42
CA ASN A 279 26.41 2.12 -10.73
C ASN A 279 26.56 2.76 -12.12
N THR A 280 27.79 3.05 -12.54
CA THR A 280 28.05 3.72 -13.83
C THR A 280 28.17 2.76 -15.02
N GLN A 281 28.56 1.51 -14.80
CA GLN A 281 28.88 0.56 -15.89
C GLN A 281 27.91 -0.63 -16.01
N PHE A 282 27.16 -0.99 -14.98
CA PHE A 282 26.39 -2.24 -14.94
C PHE A 282 25.39 -2.37 -16.10
N PHE A 283 24.78 -1.27 -16.52
CA PHE A 283 23.81 -1.24 -17.62
C PHE A 283 24.40 -0.78 -18.96
N LYS A 284 25.72 -0.54 -19.04
CA LYS A 284 26.38 -0.15 -20.29
C LYS A 284 26.80 -1.39 -21.07
N THR A 285 26.60 -1.33 -22.39
CA THR A 285 27.01 -2.37 -23.32
C THR A 285 28.15 -1.84 -24.20
N PRO A 286 29.28 -2.57 -24.33
CA PRO A 286 29.60 -3.83 -23.66
C PRO A 286 29.88 -3.64 -22.16
N MET A 287 29.58 -4.65 -21.36
CA MET A 287 29.93 -4.65 -19.93
C MET A 287 31.45 -4.61 -19.77
N LYS A 288 31.93 -3.74 -18.89
CA LYS A 288 33.35 -3.63 -18.54
C LYS A 288 33.64 -4.45 -17.28
N ALA A 289 34.80 -5.12 -17.27
CA ALA A 289 35.27 -5.81 -16.08
C ALA A 289 35.53 -4.84 -14.93
N ASN A 290 35.41 -5.32 -13.68
CA ASN A 290 35.78 -4.55 -12.49
C ASN A 290 37.26 -4.15 -12.57
N THR A 291 37.55 -2.87 -12.38
CA THR A 291 38.92 -2.32 -12.39
C THR A 291 39.35 -1.83 -11.02
N THR A 292 38.51 -1.99 -10.00
CA THR A 292 38.81 -1.59 -8.62
C THR A 292 39.44 -2.75 -7.84
N GLU A 293 40.11 -2.42 -6.73
CA GLU A 293 40.73 -3.40 -5.83
C GLU A 293 39.68 -4.19 -5.03
N ASP A 294 38.52 -3.59 -4.77
CA ASP A 294 37.41 -4.19 -4.04
C ASP A 294 36.60 -5.15 -4.92
N SER A 295 35.94 -6.13 -4.29
CA SER A 295 35.03 -7.05 -4.96
C SER A 295 33.69 -7.18 -4.23
N LEU A 296 32.65 -7.53 -4.97
CA LEU A 296 31.34 -7.83 -4.42
C LEU A 296 31.24 -9.34 -4.19
N THR A 297 30.77 -9.73 -3.00
CA THR A 297 30.58 -11.13 -2.67
C THR A 297 29.26 -11.63 -3.26
N MET A 298 29.31 -12.68 -4.08
CA MET A 298 28.13 -13.45 -4.46
C MET A 298 28.07 -14.73 -3.64
N VAL A 299 26.91 -15.01 -3.06
CA VAL A 299 26.68 -16.22 -2.27
C VAL A 299 25.61 -17.05 -2.96
N SER A 300 25.87 -18.34 -3.11
CA SER A 300 24.88 -19.32 -3.56
C SER A 300 24.52 -20.23 -2.39
N ALA A 301 23.22 -20.45 -2.20
CA ALA A 301 22.69 -21.32 -1.16
C ALA A 301 21.79 -22.39 -1.77
N TYR A 302 21.70 -23.55 -1.11
CA TYR A 302 20.89 -24.68 -1.57
C TYR A 302 19.38 -24.39 -1.54
N ASN A 303 18.92 -23.63 -0.56
CA ASN A 303 17.54 -23.21 -0.38
C ASN A 303 17.47 -21.87 0.36
N ARG A 304 16.26 -21.33 0.48
CA ARG A 304 16.00 -20.01 1.08
C ARG A 304 16.40 -19.93 2.55
N GLU A 305 16.21 -21.02 3.29
CA GLU A 305 16.56 -21.10 4.71
C GLU A 305 18.07 -20.99 4.91
N ARG A 306 18.87 -21.65 4.05
CA ARG A 306 20.33 -21.57 4.09
C ARG A 306 20.86 -20.21 3.62
N GLU A 307 20.15 -19.58 2.68
CA GLU A 307 20.46 -18.21 2.27
C GLU A 307 20.24 -17.22 3.41
N ALA A 308 19.08 -17.30 4.08
CA ALA A 308 18.73 -16.49 5.24
C ALA A 308 19.74 -16.67 6.40
N ASP A 309 20.12 -17.92 6.67
CA ASP A 309 21.14 -18.28 7.65
C ASP A 309 22.50 -17.63 7.33
N ALA A 310 22.93 -17.72 6.06
CA ALA A 310 24.20 -17.12 5.61
C ALA A 310 24.19 -15.59 5.72
N VAL A 311 23.08 -14.94 5.36
CA VAL A 311 22.89 -13.49 5.50
C VAL A 311 22.97 -13.08 6.97
N CYS A 312 22.28 -13.78 7.87
CA CYS A 312 22.31 -13.50 9.31
C CYS A 312 23.73 -13.62 9.88
N ARG A 313 24.46 -14.68 9.52
CA ARG A 313 25.86 -14.85 9.93
C ARG A 313 26.76 -13.74 9.41
N LYS A 314 26.54 -13.27 8.18
CA LYS A 314 27.31 -12.15 7.60
C LYS A 314 27.04 -10.84 8.34
N ILE A 315 25.80 -10.57 8.71
CA ILE A 315 25.42 -9.40 9.52
C ILE A 315 26.04 -9.49 10.91
N LEU A 316 26.03 -10.66 11.55
CA LEU A 316 26.67 -10.85 12.85
C LEU A 316 28.18 -10.66 12.78
N ALA A 317 28.84 -11.16 11.74
CA ALA A 317 30.25 -10.94 11.50
C ALA A 317 30.56 -9.44 11.32
N TYR A 318 29.75 -8.73 10.53
CA TYR A 318 29.85 -7.27 10.38
C TYR A 318 29.66 -6.56 11.73
N ARG A 319 28.78 -7.03 12.60
CA ARG A 319 28.53 -6.40 13.91
C ARG A 319 29.64 -6.62 14.95
N GLN A 320 30.62 -7.50 14.70
CA GLN A 320 31.72 -7.74 15.65
C GLN A 320 32.58 -6.49 15.90
N GLU A 321 32.65 -5.57 14.93
CA GLU A 321 33.32 -4.29 15.08
C GLU A 321 32.44 -3.28 15.85
N GLU A 322 33.01 -2.57 16.82
CA GLU A 322 32.24 -1.67 17.70
C GLU A 322 31.54 -0.54 16.94
N GLU A 323 32.18 -0.03 15.88
CA GLU A 323 31.68 1.08 15.06
C GLU A 323 30.45 0.72 14.22
N HIS A 324 30.24 -0.58 13.95
CA HIS A 324 29.22 -1.05 13.03
C HIS A 324 27.89 -1.21 13.75
N ARG A 325 26.79 -0.67 13.20
CA ARG A 325 25.48 -0.72 13.84
C ARG A 325 24.49 -1.50 12.98
N TRP A 326 23.49 -2.09 13.63
CA TRP A 326 22.40 -2.82 12.93
C TRP A 326 21.73 -1.99 11.83
N LYS A 327 21.54 -0.69 12.08
CA LYS A 327 20.92 0.25 11.13
C LYS A 327 21.75 0.54 9.88
N ASP A 328 23.01 0.11 9.85
CA ASP A 328 23.89 0.25 8.69
C ASP A 328 23.69 -0.94 7.71
N CYS A 329 22.95 -1.98 8.12
CA CYS A 329 22.59 -3.12 7.28
C CYS A 329 21.17 -2.98 6.70
N THR A 330 20.98 -3.36 5.44
CA THR A 330 19.66 -3.46 4.80
C THR A 330 19.58 -4.74 3.99
N ILE A 331 18.48 -5.47 4.14
CA ILE A 331 18.15 -6.64 3.32
C ILE A 331 17.04 -6.21 2.37
N ILE A 332 17.25 -6.41 1.06
CA ILE A 332 16.28 -6.05 0.02
C ILE A 332 15.81 -7.34 -0.64
N LEU A 333 14.51 -7.56 -0.64
CA LEU A 333 13.87 -8.74 -1.24
C LEU A 333 12.99 -8.30 -2.40
N ARG A 334 13.04 -9.05 -3.49
CA ARG A 334 12.13 -8.85 -4.63
C ARG A 334 10.75 -9.45 -4.36
N ASP A 335 10.73 -10.60 -3.68
CA ASP A 335 9.53 -11.34 -3.31
C ASP A 335 9.48 -11.48 -1.78
N MET A 336 8.71 -10.61 -1.14
CA MET A 336 8.53 -10.62 0.31
C MET A 336 7.64 -11.79 0.77
N GLU A 337 6.71 -12.24 -0.07
CA GLU A 337 5.73 -13.27 0.28
C GLU A 337 6.41 -14.64 0.48
N SER A 338 7.36 -14.96 -0.39
CA SER A 338 8.11 -16.22 -0.34
C SER A 338 9.26 -16.25 0.67
N TYR A 339 9.88 -15.11 0.96
CA TYR A 339 11.15 -15.02 1.72
C TYR A 339 11.01 -14.33 3.08
N GLY A 340 9.99 -13.48 3.28
CA GLY A 340 9.83 -12.64 4.45
C GLY A 340 9.86 -13.44 5.75
N ASP A 341 8.95 -14.40 5.88
CA ASP A 341 8.81 -15.24 7.09
C ASP A 341 10.07 -16.05 7.40
N VAL A 342 10.76 -16.56 6.36
CA VAL A 342 12.00 -17.33 6.51
C VAL A 342 13.10 -16.45 7.09
N LEU A 343 13.24 -15.22 6.59
CA LEU A 343 14.23 -14.25 7.08
C LEU A 343 13.87 -13.70 8.46
N GLU A 344 12.61 -13.37 8.73
CA GLU A 344 12.18 -12.93 10.06
C GLU A 344 12.51 -13.99 11.11
N LYS A 345 12.17 -15.25 10.84
CA LYS A 345 12.48 -16.37 11.74
C LYS A 345 13.98 -16.55 11.94
N ALA A 346 14.78 -16.43 10.88
CA ALA A 346 16.24 -16.51 10.98
C ALA A 346 16.80 -15.38 11.85
N CYS A 347 16.41 -14.12 11.58
CA CYS A 347 16.83 -12.96 12.38
C CYS A 347 16.46 -13.12 13.87
N MET A 348 15.24 -13.59 14.18
CA MET A 348 14.81 -13.88 15.54
C MET A 348 15.70 -14.94 16.22
N ASN A 349 15.98 -16.05 15.54
CA ASN A 349 16.83 -17.12 16.07
C ASN A 349 18.26 -16.65 16.36
N TYR A 350 18.79 -15.75 15.53
CA TYR A 350 20.12 -15.16 15.69
C TYR A 350 20.14 -13.93 16.63
N GLY A 351 19.00 -13.49 17.16
CA GLY A 351 18.91 -12.32 18.03
C GLY A 351 19.21 -11.00 17.32
N ILE A 352 19.05 -10.93 16.00
CA ILE A 352 19.27 -9.73 15.20
C ILE A 352 18.02 -8.84 15.28
N PRO A 353 18.11 -7.59 15.79
CA PRO A 353 16.98 -6.67 15.76
C PRO A 353 16.73 -6.20 14.33
N PHE A 354 15.47 -6.24 13.89
CA PHE A 354 15.10 -5.86 12.53
C PHE A 354 13.77 -5.10 12.49
N PHE A 355 13.59 -4.35 11.40
CA PHE A 355 12.31 -3.80 10.99
C PHE A 355 11.94 -4.44 9.64
N SER A 356 10.72 -4.96 9.54
CA SER A 356 10.17 -5.56 8.32
C SER A 356 9.04 -4.67 7.82
N ASP A 357 9.10 -4.28 6.54
CA ASP A 357 8.04 -3.50 5.88
C ASP A 357 6.84 -4.39 5.46
N GLN A 358 6.84 -5.67 5.85
CA GLN A 358 5.75 -6.60 5.59
C GLN A 358 4.56 -6.30 6.50
N ARG A 359 3.41 -6.01 5.88
CA ARG A 359 2.14 -5.94 6.60
C ARG A 359 1.69 -7.36 6.97
N LYS A 360 1.51 -7.61 8.26
CA LYS A 360 0.96 -8.88 8.75
C LYS A 360 -0.55 -8.88 8.55
N MET A 361 -1.07 -9.88 7.84
CA MET A 361 -2.51 -10.05 7.70
C MET A 361 -3.11 -10.36 9.07
N MET A 362 -4.19 -9.67 9.43
CA MET A 362 -4.93 -9.94 10.67
C MET A 362 -5.90 -11.12 10.53
N THR A 363 -5.90 -11.82 9.39
CA THR A 363 -6.82 -12.95 9.14
C THR A 363 -6.65 -14.06 10.15
N SER A 364 -5.41 -14.35 10.56
CA SER A 364 -5.09 -15.34 11.60
C SER A 364 -5.24 -14.83 13.04
N HIS A 365 -5.63 -13.56 13.22
CA HIS A 365 -5.88 -13.03 14.56
C HIS A 365 -7.16 -13.67 15.12
N PRO A 366 -7.19 -14.14 16.38
CA PRO A 366 -8.34 -14.89 16.89
C PRO A 366 -9.66 -14.11 16.84
N LEU A 367 -9.63 -12.77 16.97
CA LEU A 367 -10.81 -11.92 16.78
C LEU A 367 -11.35 -11.97 15.34
N ALA A 368 -10.47 -11.98 14.33
CA ALA A 368 -10.88 -12.04 12.94
C ALA A 368 -11.48 -13.42 12.61
N GLU A 369 -10.87 -14.50 13.10
CA GLU A 369 -11.41 -15.86 13.01
C GLU A 369 -12.76 -15.97 13.73
N PHE A 370 -12.93 -15.31 14.89
CA PHE A 370 -14.21 -15.29 15.61
C PHE A 370 -15.31 -14.60 14.80
N LEU A 371 -15.04 -13.40 14.29
CA LEU A 371 -16.00 -12.64 13.49
C LEU A 371 -16.38 -13.36 12.17
N GLN A 372 -15.41 -13.98 11.50
CA GLN A 372 -15.67 -14.79 10.31
C GLN A 372 -16.42 -16.08 10.67
N GLY A 373 -16.06 -16.71 11.78
CA GLY A 373 -16.68 -17.93 12.30
C GLY A 373 -18.18 -17.76 12.54
N ILE A 374 -18.62 -16.60 13.03
CA ILE A 374 -20.05 -16.29 13.23
C ILE A 374 -20.86 -16.51 11.94
N PHE A 375 -20.41 -15.91 10.84
CA PHE A 375 -21.11 -16.06 9.55
C PHE A 375 -20.88 -17.45 8.94
N HIS A 376 -19.72 -18.05 9.17
CA HIS A 376 -19.39 -19.37 8.66
C HIS A 376 -20.33 -20.44 9.23
N VAL A 377 -20.52 -20.44 10.56
CA VAL A 377 -21.44 -21.34 11.29
C VAL A 377 -22.85 -21.28 10.72
N TYR A 378 -23.37 -20.09 10.42
CA TYR A 378 -24.70 -19.96 9.82
C TYR A 378 -24.73 -20.51 8.38
N ARG A 379 -23.72 -20.17 7.56
CA ARG A 379 -23.66 -20.56 6.14
C ARG A 379 -23.47 -22.06 5.93
N THR A 380 -22.73 -22.74 6.81
CA THR A 380 -22.53 -24.19 6.78
C THR A 380 -23.64 -24.95 7.52
N PHE A 381 -24.63 -24.22 8.04
CA PHE A 381 -25.71 -24.77 8.85
C PHE A 381 -25.15 -25.59 10.02
N PHE A 382 -24.40 -24.94 10.92
CA PHE A 382 -23.85 -25.50 12.17
C PHE A 382 -23.09 -26.81 11.97
N ASP A 383 -22.23 -26.89 10.96
CA ASP A 383 -21.32 -28.01 10.82
C ASP A 383 -20.30 -28.04 11.96
N HIS A 384 -19.71 -29.21 12.18
CA HIS A 384 -18.79 -29.45 13.28
C HIS A 384 -17.61 -28.46 13.24
N ASP A 385 -16.96 -28.36 12.09
CA ASP A 385 -15.73 -27.56 11.94
C ASP A 385 -15.97 -26.07 12.15
N ALA A 386 -17.10 -25.50 11.69
CA ALA A 386 -17.36 -24.08 11.91
C ALA A 386 -17.66 -23.78 13.39
N VAL A 387 -18.44 -24.64 14.06
CA VAL A 387 -18.80 -24.43 15.47
C VAL A 387 -17.57 -24.50 16.36
N PHE A 388 -16.74 -25.54 16.20
CA PHE A 388 -15.55 -25.68 17.04
C PHE A 388 -14.42 -24.73 16.67
N ARG A 389 -14.29 -24.33 15.39
CA ARG A 389 -13.40 -23.22 15.03
C ARG A 389 -13.80 -21.95 15.76
N LEU A 390 -15.09 -21.61 15.82
CA LEU A 390 -15.59 -20.43 16.51
C LEU A 390 -15.32 -20.50 18.03
N LEU A 391 -15.60 -21.63 18.68
CA LEU A 391 -15.39 -21.81 20.11
C LEU A 391 -13.90 -21.78 20.50
N LYS A 392 -13.01 -22.29 19.64
CA LYS A 392 -11.55 -22.33 19.88
C LYS A 392 -10.81 -21.00 19.68
N THR A 393 -11.54 -19.91 19.41
CA THR A 393 -10.96 -18.56 19.29
C THR A 393 -10.66 -17.90 20.64
N ASP A 394 -11.06 -18.52 21.76
CA ASP A 394 -11.00 -17.98 23.13
C ASP A 394 -11.81 -16.67 23.34
N PHE A 395 -12.64 -16.27 22.37
CA PHE A 395 -13.57 -15.13 22.49
C PHE A 395 -14.97 -15.53 23.01
N ALA A 396 -15.28 -16.82 22.97
CA ALA A 396 -16.49 -17.35 23.58
C ALA A 396 -16.26 -17.56 25.09
N PRO A 397 -17.28 -17.38 25.94
CA PRO A 397 -17.15 -17.46 27.41
C PRO A 397 -17.08 -18.91 27.92
N PHE A 398 -16.24 -19.74 27.29
CA PHE A 398 -16.06 -21.16 27.60
C PHE A 398 -14.57 -21.45 27.81
N THR A 399 -14.28 -22.32 28.77
CA THR A 399 -12.92 -22.80 28.97
C THR A 399 -12.53 -23.77 27.87
N ARG A 400 -11.23 -23.87 27.56
CA ARG A 400 -10.73 -24.82 26.55
C ARG A 400 -11.10 -26.27 26.89
N GLU A 401 -11.08 -26.63 28.18
CA GLU A 401 -11.48 -27.96 28.64
C GLU A 401 -12.97 -28.26 28.39
N GLU A 402 -13.86 -27.29 28.63
CA GLU A 402 -15.29 -27.42 28.31
C GLU A 402 -15.50 -27.60 26.80
N VAL A 403 -14.79 -26.83 25.97
CA VAL A 403 -14.86 -26.93 24.51
C VAL A 403 -14.35 -28.29 24.02
N ASP A 404 -13.22 -28.77 24.55
CA ASP A 404 -12.64 -30.06 24.17
C ASP A 404 -13.55 -31.24 24.57
N ARG A 405 -14.18 -31.17 25.75
CA ARG A 405 -15.15 -32.20 26.18
C ARG A 405 -16.40 -32.21 25.30
N LEU A 406 -16.92 -31.02 24.96
CA LEU A 406 -18.06 -30.86 24.07
C LEU A 406 -17.75 -31.35 22.64
N GLU A 407 -16.55 -31.07 22.13
CA GLU A 407 -16.09 -31.54 20.81
C GLU A 407 -16.03 -33.06 20.73
N ASN A 408 -15.40 -33.70 21.72
CA ASN A 408 -15.34 -35.15 21.79
C ASN A 408 -16.74 -35.79 21.83
N TYR A 409 -17.66 -35.19 22.58
CA TYR A 409 -19.04 -35.66 22.64
C TYR A 409 -19.78 -35.49 21.31
N CYS A 410 -19.64 -34.34 20.65
CA CYS A 410 -20.23 -34.10 19.33
C CYS A 410 -19.68 -35.05 18.25
N LEU A 411 -18.39 -35.38 18.30
CA LEU A 411 -17.75 -36.37 17.41
C LEU A 411 -18.26 -37.79 17.67
N GLU A 412 -18.38 -38.20 18.94
CA GLU A 412 -18.85 -39.53 19.33
C GLU A 412 -20.28 -39.81 18.83
N TYR A 413 -21.15 -38.80 18.88
CA TYR A 413 -22.57 -38.93 18.55
C TYR A 413 -22.98 -38.32 17.20
N GLY A 414 -22.04 -37.78 16.43
CA GLY A 414 -22.30 -37.18 15.12
C GLY A 414 -23.24 -35.97 15.18
N ILE A 415 -23.11 -35.13 16.21
CA ILE A 415 -23.97 -33.97 16.43
C ILE A 415 -23.55 -32.83 15.50
N GLN A 416 -24.44 -32.48 14.57
CA GLN A 416 -24.21 -31.41 13.60
C GLN A 416 -25.54 -30.83 13.08
N GLY A 417 -25.48 -29.63 12.52
CA GLY A 417 -26.59 -28.96 11.88
C GLY A 417 -27.80 -28.77 12.78
N ALA A 418 -28.96 -29.24 12.32
CA ALA A 418 -30.23 -29.06 13.03
C ALA A 418 -30.21 -29.65 14.45
N ALA A 419 -29.29 -30.58 14.75
CA ALA A 419 -29.14 -31.13 16.10
C ALA A 419 -28.72 -30.04 17.12
N TRP A 420 -27.91 -29.06 16.72
CA TRP A 420 -27.52 -27.94 17.59
C TRP A 420 -28.70 -27.05 17.98
N LEU A 421 -29.73 -26.97 17.13
CA LEU A 421 -30.91 -26.12 17.33
C LEU A 421 -32.02 -26.80 18.15
N ARG A 422 -31.83 -28.06 18.58
CA ARG A 422 -32.78 -28.76 19.44
C ARG A 422 -32.58 -28.33 20.88
N ASP A 423 -33.66 -28.20 21.63
CA ASP A 423 -33.59 -27.82 23.06
C ASP A 423 -33.04 -28.95 23.95
N THR A 424 -33.07 -30.21 23.48
CA THR A 424 -32.58 -31.36 24.25
C THR A 424 -31.86 -32.38 23.36
N TRP A 425 -30.70 -32.84 23.82
CA TRP A 425 -29.92 -33.92 23.22
C TRP A 425 -30.22 -35.27 23.88
N ASN A 426 -30.62 -36.25 23.06
CA ASN A 426 -30.91 -37.63 23.49
C ASN A 426 -29.86 -38.62 22.99
N TYR A 427 -28.61 -38.16 22.88
CA TYR A 427 -27.48 -38.95 22.39
C TYR A 427 -26.71 -39.53 23.59
N GLY A 428 -26.27 -40.80 23.52
CA GLY A 428 -25.56 -41.48 24.62
C GLY A 428 -26.29 -42.65 25.26
N GLY A 429 -25.53 -43.51 25.95
CA GLY A 429 -26.04 -44.56 26.85
C GLY A 429 -26.45 -43.99 28.21
N GLU A 430 -26.93 -44.85 29.13
CA GLU A 430 -27.49 -44.53 30.47
C GLU A 430 -26.51 -43.89 31.49
N ASP A 431 -25.53 -43.12 31.04
CA ASP A 431 -24.60 -42.36 31.90
C ASP A 431 -25.18 -40.96 32.14
N ASP A 432 -26.12 -40.88 33.08
CA ASP A 432 -27.00 -39.71 33.32
C ASP A 432 -26.19 -38.44 33.68
N GLU A 433 -25.04 -38.60 34.35
CA GLU A 433 -24.17 -37.47 34.75
C GLU A 433 -23.42 -36.84 33.57
N ARG A 434 -22.77 -37.64 32.72
CA ARG A 434 -22.03 -37.13 31.56
C ARG A 434 -22.98 -36.41 30.60
N ARG A 435 -24.15 -37.00 30.37
CA ARG A 435 -25.18 -36.41 29.51
C ARG A 435 -25.73 -35.11 30.08
N ALA A 436 -26.00 -35.04 31.38
CA ALA A 436 -26.46 -33.80 32.02
C ALA A 436 -25.43 -32.67 31.91
N VAL A 437 -24.15 -32.95 32.11
CA VAL A 437 -23.07 -31.94 31.96
C VAL A 437 -22.94 -31.47 30.51
N MET A 438 -23.04 -32.36 29.53
CA MET A 438 -22.99 -31.98 28.11
C MET A 438 -24.25 -31.24 27.66
N GLN A 439 -25.42 -31.55 28.24
CA GLN A 439 -26.65 -30.80 28.01
C GLN A 439 -26.53 -29.36 28.53
N ASP A 440 -26.00 -29.16 29.75
CA ASP A 440 -25.74 -27.81 30.27
C ASP A 440 -24.77 -27.00 29.38
N LEU A 441 -23.69 -27.64 28.93
CA LEU A 441 -22.73 -27.01 28.02
C LEU A 441 -23.37 -26.65 26.67
N HIS A 442 -24.17 -27.56 26.11
CA HIS A 442 -24.92 -27.34 24.88
C HIS A 442 -25.90 -26.18 25.04
N ASP A 443 -26.68 -26.13 26.12
CA ASP A 443 -27.64 -25.06 26.39
C ASP A 443 -26.94 -23.70 26.49
N ARG A 444 -25.79 -23.63 27.19
CA ARG A 444 -24.98 -22.41 27.26
C ARG A 444 -24.47 -21.99 25.88
N VAL A 445 -23.90 -22.91 25.09
CA VAL A 445 -23.40 -22.61 23.74
C VAL A 445 -24.54 -22.18 22.81
N LEU A 446 -25.68 -22.87 22.86
CA LEU A 446 -26.85 -22.57 22.05
C LEU A 446 -27.40 -21.18 22.39
N HIS A 447 -27.67 -20.89 23.65
CA HIS A 447 -28.33 -19.65 24.04
C HIS A 447 -27.42 -18.43 24.07
N GLN A 448 -26.14 -18.60 24.44
CA GLN A 448 -25.22 -17.46 24.53
C GLN A 448 -24.55 -17.12 23.20
N LEU A 449 -24.45 -18.07 22.26
CA LEU A 449 -23.70 -17.89 21.02
C LEU A 449 -24.52 -18.25 19.77
N LEU A 450 -24.91 -19.51 19.60
CA LEU A 450 -25.44 -19.99 18.31
C LEU A 450 -26.83 -19.44 17.97
N ARG A 451 -27.72 -19.32 18.95
CA ARG A 451 -29.09 -18.87 18.76
C ARG A 451 -29.17 -17.38 18.44
N PRO A 452 -28.46 -16.47 19.15
CA PRO A 452 -28.35 -15.07 18.73
C PRO A 452 -27.85 -14.91 17.29
N ILE A 453 -26.85 -15.70 16.89
CA ILE A 453 -26.32 -15.70 15.51
C ILE A 453 -27.39 -16.14 14.51
N TYR A 454 -28.06 -17.27 14.79
CA TYR A 454 -29.12 -17.80 13.94
C TYR A 454 -30.26 -16.80 13.74
N ASP A 455 -30.76 -16.23 14.84
CA ASP A 455 -31.90 -15.32 14.82
C ASP A 455 -31.53 -14.00 14.11
N CYS A 456 -30.32 -13.48 14.32
CA CYS A 456 -29.81 -12.31 13.60
C CYS A 456 -29.75 -12.54 12.08
N CYS A 457 -29.23 -13.69 11.64
CA CYS A 457 -29.09 -13.99 10.22
C CYS A 457 -30.40 -14.39 9.51
N LYS A 458 -31.46 -14.70 10.27
CA LYS A 458 -32.78 -15.08 9.75
C LYS A 458 -33.70 -13.87 9.51
N LEU A 459 -33.38 -12.71 10.08
CA LEU A 459 -34.16 -11.48 9.87
C LEU A 459 -34.17 -11.13 8.37
N PRO A 460 -35.35 -10.88 7.75
CA PRO A 460 -35.39 -10.47 6.36
C PRO A 460 -34.69 -9.11 6.21
N HIS A 461 -33.58 -9.08 5.47
CA HIS A 461 -32.93 -7.85 5.04
C HIS A 461 -33.72 -7.22 3.88
N THR A 462 -34.94 -6.78 4.16
CA THR A 462 -35.69 -5.84 3.32
C THR A 462 -35.57 -4.48 3.96
N GLY A 463 -34.56 -3.74 3.53
CA GLY A 463 -34.38 -2.30 3.74
C GLY A 463 -34.03 -1.69 2.40
#